data_AF-A0A537J3T3-F1
#
_entry.id   AF-A0A537J3T3-F1
#
_cell.length_a   1.000
_cell.length_b   1.000
_cell.length_c   1.000
_cell.angle_alpha   90.00
_cell.angle_beta   90.00
_cell.angle_gamma   90.00
#
_symmetry.space_group_name_H-M   'P 1'
#
loop_
_entity.id
_entity.type
_entity.pdbx_description
1 polymer ?
#
loop_
_entity_poly.entity_id
_entity_poly.type
_entity_poly.pdbx_seq_one_letter_code
_entity_poly.pdbx_strand_id
1 'polypeptide(L)'
;MSDLRPFHFNVVFWGDRFRDYLTDFCLPSLLSPNNIPRLSGGRRNRFVFCTTADDRAALTRTPIFALLDRYIEPHFIEIPPAPPGLS
;
A
#
# COMPACT_ATOMS: atom_id res chain seq x y z
N MET A 1 -3.84 27.98 -3.08
CA MET A 1 -3.10 26.79 -2.62
C MET A 1 -2.68 26.02 -3.85
N SER A 2 -1.38 25.78 -4.05
CA SER A 2 -0.88 24.99 -5.18
C SER A 2 -1.47 23.59 -5.08
N ASP A 3 -2.20 23.16 -6.11
CA ASP A 3 -2.74 21.81 -6.21
C ASP A 3 -1.54 20.85 -6.33
N LEU A 4 -1.33 19.98 -5.33
CA LEU A 4 -0.24 19.02 -5.37
C LEU A 4 -0.47 18.05 -6.54
N ARG A 5 0.59 17.77 -7.32
CA ARG A 5 0.50 16.76 -8.38
C ARG A 5 0.14 15.41 -7.77
N PRO A 6 -0.76 14.63 -8.39
CA PRO A 6 -1.06 13.27 -7.95
C PRO A 6 0.21 12.42 -7.90
N PHE A 7 0.34 11.58 -6.88
CA PHE A 7 1.44 10.62 -6.78
C PHE A 7 0.94 9.19 -6.88
N HIS A 8 1.81 8.31 -7.37
CA HIS A 8 1.59 6.86 -7.41
C HIS A 8 2.65 6.23 -6.53
N PHE A 9 2.21 5.48 -5.52
CA PHE A 9 3.10 4.76 -4.62
C PHE A 9 2.92 3.27 -4.85
N ASN A 10 3.96 2.62 -5.38
CA ASN A 10 3.91 1.22 -5.75
C ASN A 10 4.76 0.41 -4.76
N VAL A 11 4.19 -0.65 -4.21
CA VAL A 11 4.90 -1.60 -3.35
C VAL A 11 4.78 -3.00 -3.91
N VAL A 12 5.90 -3.72 -3.94
CA VAL A 12 5.96 -5.14 -4.33
C VAL A 12 6.34 -5.93 -3.08
N PHE A 13 5.57 -6.96 -2.74
CA PHE A 13 5.87 -7.81 -1.59
C PHE A 13 5.23 -9.19 -1.74
N TRP A 14 5.81 -10.19 -1.08
CA TRP A 14 5.27 -11.55 -1.02
C TRP A 14 5.53 -12.17 0.35
N GLY A 15 4.52 -12.81 0.93
CA GLY A 15 4.62 -13.54 2.19
C GLY A 15 4.58 -12.67 3.45
N ASP A 16 4.34 -13.37 4.57
CA ASP A 16 3.99 -12.77 5.86
C ASP A 16 4.99 -11.74 6.34
N ARG A 17 6.29 -12.07 6.34
CA ARG A 17 7.33 -11.17 6.87
C ARG A 17 7.35 -9.81 6.18
N PHE A 18 7.20 -9.77 4.86
CA PHE A 18 7.23 -8.52 4.11
C PHE A 18 5.89 -7.78 4.22
N ARG A 19 4.77 -8.51 4.35
CA ARG A 19 3.49 -7.92 4.72
C ARG A 19 3.56 -7.25 6.10
N ASP A 20 4.19 -7.89 7.08
CA ASP A 20 4.34 -7.33 8.43
C ASP A 20 5.18 -6.05 8.40
N TYR A 21 6.28 -6.01 7.64
CA TYR A 21 7.05 -4.78 7.47
C TYR A 21 6.24 -3.65 6.82
N LEU A 22 5.40 -3.99 5.84
CA LEU A 22 4.50 -3.04 5.20
C LEU A 22 3.48 -2.49 6.21
N THR A 23 2.87 -3.35 7.04
CA THR A 23 1.80 -2.96 7.97
C THR A 23 2.32 -2.29 9.24
N ASP A 24 3.52 -2.63 9.69
CA ASP A 24 4.05 -2.20 10.98
C ASP A 24 4.97 -0.97 10.85
N PHE A 25 5.57 -0.77 9.68
CA PHE A 25 6.52 0.32 9.46
C PHE A 25 6.12 1.24 8.30
N CYS A 26 5.91 0.69 7.09
CA CYS A 26 5.73 1.52 5.89
C CYS A 26 4.41 2.29 5.89
N LEU A 27 3.27 1.59 6.01
CA LEU A 27 1.95 2.21 6.02
C LEU A 27 1.76 3.16 7.22
N PRO A 28 2.17 2.81 8.46
CA PRO A 28 2.10 3.74 9.59
C PRO A 28 2.91 5.02 9.38
N SER A 29 4.11 4.93 8.80
CA SER A 29 4.93 6.11 8.50
C SER A 29 4.24 7.01 7.46
N LEU A 30 3.69 6.41 6.41
CA LEU A 30 2.95 7.12 5.38
C LEU A 30 1.67 7.77 5.93
N LEU A 31 0.93 7.07 6.79
CA LEU A 31 -0.34 7.51 7.37
C LEU A 31 -0.18 8.30 8.67
N SER A 32 1.04 8.72 9.02
CA SER A 32 1.26 9.56 10.18
C SER A 32 0.44 10.86 10.08
N PRO A 33 -0.03 11.45 11.21
CA PRO A 33 -0.94 12.59 11.19
C PRO A 33 -0.49 13.78 10.32
N ASN A 34 0.81 14.01 10.23
CA ASN A 34 1.39 15.10 9.45
C ASN A 34 1.44 14.82 7.93
N ASN A 35 1.26 13.57 7.51
CA ASN A 35 1.22 13.15 6.11
C ASN A 35 -0.21 13.09 5.56
N ILE A 36 -1.21 12.75 6.40
CA ILE A 36 -2.61 12.58 6.00
C ILE A 36 -3.18 13.75 5.16
N PRO A 37 -2.96 15.05 5.51
CA PRO A 37 -3.49 16.16 4.71
C PRO A 37 -2.97 16.20 3.26
N ARG A 38 -1.77 15.64 3.01
CA ARG A 38 -1.19 15.51 1.66
C ARG A 38 -1.75 14.32 0.89
N LEU A 39 -2.27 13.32 1.60
CA LEU A 39 -2.91 12.14 1.03
C LEU A 39 -4.35 12.44 0.59
N SER A 40 -5.05 13.26 1.37
CA SER A 40 -6.46 13.64 1.15
C SER A 40 -6.71 14.61 -0.02
N GLY A 41 -5.69 15.01 -0.78
CA GLY A 41 -5.74 16.01 -1.86
C GLY A 41 -6.54 15.63 -3.12
N GLY A 42 -7.38 14.60 -3.05
CA GLY A 42 -8.27 14.16 -4.12
C GLY A 42 -8.00 12.73 -4.57
N ARG A 43 -9.03 12.10 -5.16
CA ARG A 43 -9.06 10.70 -5.67
C ARG A 43 -8.06 10.39 -6.80
N ARG A 44 -7.00 11.19 -6.95
CA ARG A 44 -5.97 11.04 -7.98
C ARG A 44 -4.71 10.34 -7.47
N ASN A 45 -4.50 10.33 -6.15
CA ASN A 45 -3.41 9.56 -5.55
C ASN A 45 -3.74 8.06 -5.62
N ARG A 46 -2.76 7.25 -5.98
CA ARG A 46 -2.92 5.80 -6.09
C ARG A 46 -1.89 5.08 -5.24
N PHE A 47 -2.35 4.08 -4.49
CA PHE A 47 -1.47 3.14 -3.81
C PHE A 47 -1.56 1.79 -4.51
N VAL A 48 -0.51 1.37 -5.20
CA VAL A 48 -0.50 0.13 -5.97
C VAL A 48 0.24 -0.96 -5.19
N PHE A 49 -0.48 -2.02 -4.84
CA PHE A 49 0.05 -3.23 -4.25
C PHE A 49 0.27 -4.27 -5.34
N CYS A 50 1.51 -4.70 -5.51
CA CYS A 50 1.91 -5.75 -6.43
C CYS A 50 2.26 -7.01 -5.62
N THR A 51 1.35 -7.97 -5.55
CA THR A 51 1.49 -9.13 -4.64
C THR A 51 0.60 -10.31 -5.06
N THR A 52 0.56 -11.39 -4.29
CA THR A 52 -0.32 -12.54 -4.55
C THR A 52 -1.77 -12.27 -4.09
N ALA A 53 -2.72 -13.08 -4.58
CA ALA A 53 -4.10 -13.04 -4.09
C ALA A 53 -4.20 -13.34 -2.57
N ASP A 54 -3.37 -14.26 -2.07
CA ASP A 54 -3.33 -14.63 -0.65
C ASP A 54 -2.83 -13.49 0.22
N ASP A 55 -1.73 -12.85 -0.18
CA ASP A 55 -1.18 -11.69 0.52
C ASP A 55 -2.12 -10.49 0.47
N ARG A 56 -2.80 -10.27 -0.67
CA ARG A 56 -3.87 -9.29 -0.78
C ARG A 56 -4.98 -9.59 0.24
N ALA A 57 -5.46 -10.82 0.32
CA ALA A 57 -6.52 -11.21 1.23
C ALA A 57 -6.11 -11.05 2.71
N ALA A 58 -4.85 -11.29 3.03
CA ALA A 58 -4.32 -11.07 4.37
C ALA A 58 -4.17 -9.57 4.69
N LEU A 59 -3.62 -8.78 3.76
CA LEU A 59 -3.44 -7.34 3.92
C LEU A 59 -4.76 -6.61 4.15
N THR A 60 -5.80 -6.93 3.38
CA THR A 60 -7.11 -6.25 3.46
C THR A 60 -7.83 -6.46 4.79
N ARG A 61 -7.44 -7.49 5.55
CA ARG A 61 -7.96 -7.77 6.90
C ARG A 61 -7.24 -6.97 8.00
N THR A 62 -6.17 -6.24 7.67
CA THR A 62 -5.40 -5.48 8.67
C THR A 62 -6.05 -4.13 8.99
N PRO A 63 -5.98 -3.66 10.25
CA PRO A 63 -6.52 -2.34 10.62
C PRO A 63 -5.88 -1.18 9.88
N ILE A 64 -4.58 -1.26 9.60
CA ILE A 64 -3.84 -0.18 8.91
C ILE A 64 -4.28 -0.04 7.44
N PHE A 65 -4.67 -1.15 6.79
CA PHE A 65 -5.24 -1.10 5.45
C PHE A 65 -6.59 -0.36 5.45
N ALA A 66 -7.45 -0.64 6.44
CA ALA A 66 -8.73 0.06 6.58
C ALA A 66 -8.54 1.57 6.84
N LEU A 67 -7.40 2.00 7.39
CA LEU A 67 -7.05 3.41 7.51
C LEU A 67 -6.59 3.99 6.16
N LEU A 68 -5.72 3.28 5.44
CA LEU A 68 -5.26 3.68 4.11
C LEU A 68 -6.42 3.93 3.14
N ASP A 69 -7.37 2.98 3.09
CA ASP A 69 -8.52 2.99 2.17
C ASP A 69 -9.46 4.19 2.37
N ARG A 70 -9.39 4.86 3.53
CA ARG A 70 -10.13 6.11 3.77
C ARG A 70 -9.53 7.31 3.05
N TYR A 71 -8.24 7.26 2.71
CA TYR A 71 -7.49 8.41 2.20
C TYR A 71 -6.98 8.22 0.77
N ILE A 72 -6.66 7.00 0.36
CA ILE A 72 -6.07 6.70 -0.95
C ILE A 72 -6.75 5.45 -1.52
N GLU A 73 -7.09 5.49 -2.81
CA GLU A 73 -7.63 4.32 -3.51
C GLU A 73 -6.54 3.25 -3.68
N PRO A 74 -6.73 2.04 -3.09
CA PRO A 74 -5.78 0.95 -3.25
C PRO A 74 -6.03 0.22 -4.59
N HIS A 75 -4.97 0.01 -5.35
CA HIS A 75 -4.98 -0.81 -6.56
C HIS A 75 -4.15 -2.06 -6.33
N PHE A 76 -4.61 -3.19 -6.85
CA PHE A 76 -3.91 -4.46 -6.75
C PHE A 76 -3.52 -4.95 -8.14
N ILE A 77 -2.26 -5.31 -8.30
CA ILE A 77 -1.74 -6.04 -9.44
C ILE A 77 -1.27 -7.38 -8.92
N GLU A 78 -1.90 -8.46 -9.38
CA GLU A 78 -1.47 -9.79 -9.00
C GLU A 78 -0.16 -10.14 -9.70
N ILE A 79 0.87 -10.43 -8.92
CA ILE A 79 2.19 -10.86 -9.42
C ILE A 79 2.62 -12.07 -8.59
N PRO A 80 2.86 -13.24 -9.21
CA PRO A 80 3.38 -14.40 -8.49
C PRO A 80 4.83 -14.12 -8.03
N PRO A 81 5.28 -14.72 -6.91
CA PRO A 81 6.68 -14.66 -6.53
C PRO A 81 7.56 -15.32 -7.59
N ALA A 82 8.84 -14.93 -7.63
CA ALA A 82 9.79 -15.60 -8.49
C ALA A 82 9.86 -17.11 -8.16
N PRO A 83 10.03 -17.98 -9.16
CA PRO A 83 10.20 -19.40 -8.90
C PRO A 83 11.38 -19.67 -7.96
N PRO A 84 11.32 -20.71 -7.13
CA PRO A 84 12.43 -21.09 -6.27
C PRO A 84 13.75 -21.21 -7.06
N GLY A 85 14.82 -20.62 -6.54
CA GLY A 85 16.15 -20.65 -7.17
C GLY A 85 16.41 -19.57 -8.23
N LEU A 86 15.46 -18.66 -8.46
CA LEU A 86 15.61 -17.47 -9.29
C LEU A 86 15.38 -16.23 -8.43
N SER A 87 16.38 -15.85 -7.62
CA SER A 87 16.37 -14.62 -6.80
C SER A 87 17.61 -13.79 -7.07
#